data_AF-A0A9D8TLC0-F1
#
_entry.id   AF-A0A9D8TLC0-F1
#
_cell.length_a   1.000
_cell.length_b   1.000
_cell.length_c   1.000
_cell.angle_alpha   90.00
_cell.angle_beta   90.00
_cell.angle_gamma   90.00
#
_symmetry.space_group_name_H-M   'P 1'
#
loop_
_entity.id
_entity.type
_entity.pdbx_description
1 polymer ?
#
loop_
_entity_poly.entity_id
_entity_poly.type
_entity_poly.pdbx_seq_one_letter_code
_entity_poly.pdbx_strand_id
1 'polypeptide(L)'
;MKAVRGNANAQYSLATYCEKKGQNNKAFSWYKEAAEQGHAMAQLKVGLYYLSNKESSEAMKWFNSAAEQGNADAQYMLGVKLFADNNYEKGYQWLTKAADQGHIKSIYELADYHFLQLNYSDALRFYEKAAQEGDTNAEFNIALVKFLKSKKEQSDIYCIATEWFEKAAASGNPDAEFYLAYCLLNCDKERDFLKITSKYNKIVSLLKSSAKKGNSNAMMLLSKIYDSHSIFITDKNVTLEDEDSLSTYWENKAILANSHAIRDFQLVGTEEIHLRKAAEKGSAIAQKTLTELLEAKEEERIRWENFHKTEVW
;
A
#
# COMPACT_ATOMS: atom_id res chain seq x y z
N MET A 1 5.71 -49.73 -3.48
CA MET A 1 6.72 -48.65 -3.41
C MET A 1 7.64 -48.52 -4.63
N LYS A 2 7.58 -49.35 -5.69
CA LYS A 2 8.46 -49.22 -6.87
C LYS A 2 8.07 -48.13 -7.88
N ALA A 3 6.83 -47.62 -7.86
CA ALA A 3 6.34 -46.63 -8.83
C ALA A 3 6.80 -45.17 -8.56
N VAL A 4 7.40 -44.89 -7.40
CA VAL A 4 7.79 -43.53 -6.99
C VAL A 4 9.19 -43.13 -7.49
N ARG A 5 10.06 -44.11 -7.79
CA ARG A 5 11.41 -43.83 -8.33
C ARG A 5 11.30 -43.36 -9.77
N GLY A 6 11.48 -42.06 -10.00
CA GLY A 6 11.63 -41.45 -11.32
C GLY A 6 10.39 -40.74 -11.88
N ASN A 7 9.32 -40.55 -11.09
CA ASN A 7 8.19 -39.72 -11.49
C ASN A 7 8.16 -38.45 -10.63
N ALA A 8 8.62 -37.34 -11.20
CA ALA A 8 8.73 -36.06 -10.53
C ALA A 8 7.37 -35.53 -9.99
N ASN A 9 6.26 -35.76 -10.72
CA ASN A 9 4.92 -35.37 -10.26
C ASN A 9 4.47 -36.18 -9.04
N ALA A 10 4.78 -37.48 -9.01
CA ALA A 10 4.46 -38.35 -7.88
C ALA A 10 5.29 -37.99 -6.64
N GLN A 11 6.57 -37.68 -6.81
CA GLN A 11 7.44 -37.21 -5.73
C GLN A 11 6.99 -35.84 -5.21
N TYR A 12 6.62 -34.90 -6.09
CA TYR A 12 6.03 -33.62 -5.69
C TYR A 12 4.74 -33.81 -4.89
N SER A 13 3.84 -34.68 -5.37
CA SER A 13 2.59 -34.99 -4.66
C SER A 13 2.86 -35.59 -3.28
N LEU A 14 3.82 -36.50 -3.16
CA LEU A 14 4.22 -37.08 -1.88
C LEU A 14 4.85 -36.03 -0.94
N ALA A 15 5.63 -35.11 -1.49
CA ALA A 15 6.21 -33.99 -0.74
C ALA A 15 5.11 -33.11 -0.13
N THR A 16 4.11 -32.70 -0.91
CA THR A 16 2.97 -31.91 -0.41
C THR A 16 2.17 -32.64 0.67
N TYR A 17 2.03 -33.97 0.55
CA TYR A 17 1.39 -34.79 1.57
C TYR A 17 2.19 -34.81 2.88
N CYS A 18 3.51 -34.99 2.81
CA CYS A 18 4.40 -34.91 3.97
C CYS A 18 4.37 -33.52 4.62
N GLU A 19 4.37 -32.44 3.83
CA GLU A 19 4.27 -31.05 4.29
C GLU A 19 2.99 -30.83 5.10
N LYS A 20 1.83 -31.28 4.57
CA LYS A 20 0.54 -31.21 5.29
C LYS A 20 0.50 -32.00 6.59
N LYS A 21 1.36 -33.02 6.75
CA LYS A 21 1.50 -33.81 7.99
C LYS A 21 2.55 -33.25 8.95
N GLY A 22 3.15 -32.09 8.64
CA GLY A 22 4.21 -31.48 9.45
C GLY A 22 5.57 -32.20 9.35
N GLN A 23 5.74 -33.10 8.36
CA GLN A 23 6.96 -33.88 8.19
C GLN A 23 7.96 -33.14 7.29
N ASN A 24 8.41 -31.95 7.73
CA ASN A 24 9.16 -31.00 6.91
C ASN A 24 10.42 -31.59 6.26
N ASN A 25 11.22 -32.35 7.01
CA ASN A 25 12.44 -32.98 6.46
C ASN A 25 12.13 -33.98 5.35
N LYS A 26 11.07 -34.78 5.51
CA LYS A 26 10.64 -35.74 4.48
C LYS A 26 10.05 -35.03 3.27
N ALA A 27 9.26 -33.97 3.49
CA ALA A 27 8.73 -33.15 2.43
C ALA A 27 9.86 -32.54 1.60
N PHE A 28 10.88 -31.98 2.27
CA PHE A 28 12.05 -31.41 1.60
C PHE A 28 12.81 -32.44 0.76
N SER A 29 13.07 -33.65 1.28
CA SER A 29 13.73 -34.71 0.51
C SER A 29 12.97 -35.04 -0.78
N TRP A 30 11.64 -35.17 -0.70
CA TRP A 30 10.82 -35.45 -1.88
C TRP A 30 10.73 -34.27 -2.85
N TYR A 31 10.63 -33.03 -2.34
CA TYR A 31 10.70 -31.84 -3.17
C TYR A 31 12.05 -31.76 -3.90
N LYS A 32 13.16 -32.06 -3.22
CA LYS A 32 14.49 -32.05 -3.82
C LYS A 32 14.64 -33.07 -4.93
N GLU A 33 14.21 -34.32 -4.71
CA GLU A 33 14.25 -35.35 -5.76
C GLU A 33 13.41 -34.97 -7.00
N ALA A 34 12.24 -34.38 -6.81
CA ALA A 34 11.40 -33.90 -7.91
C ALA A 34 12.02 -32.68 -8.63
N ALA A 35 12.62 -31.77 -7.87
CA ALA A 35 13.27 -30.56 -8.38
C ALA A 35 14.50 -30.89 -9.24
N GLU A 36 15.31 -31.87 -8.81
CA GLU A 36 16.45 -32.41 -9.56
C GLU A 36 16.04 -33.05 -10.90
N GLN A 37 14.80 -33.52 -11.00
CA GLN A 37 14.20 -34.01 -12.25
C GLN A 37 13.53 -32.91 -13.09
N GLY A 38 13.66 -31.64 -12.70
CA GLY A 38 13.15 -30.50 -13.46
C GLY A 38 11.75 -30.03 -13.06
N HIS A 39 11.09 -30.60 -12.05
CA HIS A 39 9.72 -30.19 -11.71
C HIS A 39 9.65 -28.74 -11.17
N ALA A 40 9.14 -27.79 -11.97
CA ALA A 40 9.18 -26.36 -11.68
C ALA A 40 8.62 -25.97 -10.29
N MET A 41 7.44 -26.48 -9.89
CA MET A 41 6.89 -26.20 -8.56
C MET A 41 7.71 -26.81 -7.42
N ALA A 42 8.44 -27.90 -7.68
CA ALA A 42 9.31 -28.50 -6.68
C ALA A 42 10.60 -27.66 -6.53
N GLN A 43 11.14 -27.18 -7.65
CA GLN A 43 12.26 -26.24 -7.67
C GLN A 43 11.92 -24.95 -6.90
N LEU A 44 10.73 -24.38 -7.09
CA LEU A 44 10.24 -23.25 -6.28
C LEU A 44 10.25 -23.60 -4.78
N LYS A 45 9.70 -24.76 -4.39
CA LYS A 45 9.64 -25.20 -2.99
C LYS A 45 11.03 -25.40 -2.37
N VAL A 46 11.97 -25.96 -3.13
CA VAL A 46 13.37 -26.13 -2.71
C VAL A 46 14.05 -24.76 -2.57
N GLY A 47 13.81 -23.84 -3.50
CA GLY A 47 14.32 -22.47 -3.41
C GLY A 47 13.82 -21.74 -2.17
N LEU A 48 12.52 -21.84 -1.85
CA LEU A 48 11.94 -21.28 -0.62
C LEU A 48 12.56 -21.88 0.64
N TYR A 49 12.84 -23.19 0.66
CA TYR A 49 13.52 -23.84 1.78
C TYR A 49 14.91 -23.25 2.01
N TYR A 50 15.73 -23.15 0.96
CA TYR A 50 17.06 -22.55 1.04
C TYR A 50 17.00 -21.08 1.48
N LEU A 51 16.04 -20.30 0.97
CA LEU A 51 15.83 -18.91 1.37
C LEU A 51 15.52 -18.81 2.86
N SER A 52 14.68 -19.70 3.41
CA SER A 52 14.34 -19.72 4.84
C SER A 52 15.54 -20.06 5.74
N ASN A 53 16.50 -20.84 5.23
CA ASN A 53 17.77 -21.15 5.90
C ASN A 53 18.86 -20.10 5.66
N LYS A 54 18.51 -18.95 5.06
CA LYS A 54 19.43 -17.86 4.71
C LYS A 54 20.50 -18.25 3.68
N GLU A 55 20.25 -19.30 2.91
CA GLU A 55 21.12 -19.77 1.82
C GLU A 55 20.69 -19.16 0.49
N SER A 56 20.79 -17.82 0.41
CA SER A 56 20.25 -17.03 -0.72
C SER A 56 20.83 -17.44 -2.08
N SER A 57 22.12 -17.74 -2.16
CA SER A 57 22.77 -18.16 -3.41
C SER A 57 22.20 -19.47 -3.95
N GLU A 58 21.89 -20.43 -3.08
CA GLU A 58 21.31 -21.71 -3.48
C GLU A 58 19.84 -21.54 -3.86
N ALA A 59 19.08 -20.75 -3.09
CA ALA A 59 17.70 -20.40 -3.42
C ALA A 59 17.57 -19.82 -4.84
N MET A 60 18.47 -18.91 -5.21
CA MET A 60 18.46 -18.25 -6.52
C MET A 60 18.70 -19.20 -7.69
N LYS A 61 19.51 -20.26 -7.52
CA LYS A 61 19.67 -21.29 -8.56
C LYS A 61 18.36 -22.01 -8.83
N TRP A 62 17.65 -22.39 -7.78
CA TRP A 62 16.38 -23.09 -7.89
C TRP A 62 15.26 -22.20 -8.43
N PHE A 63 15.21 -20.94 -8.00
CA PHE A 63 14.29 -19.97 -8.60
C PHE A 63 14.58 -19.72 -10.07
N ASN A 64 15.85 -19.64 -10.48
CA ASN A 64 16.22 -19.52 -11.89
C ASN A 64 15.67 -20.68 -12.72
N SER A 65 15.94 -21.92 -12.30
CA SER A 65 15.44 -23.11 -12.99
C SER A 65 13.91 -23.17 -13.09
N ALA A 66 13.19 -22.76 -12.04
CA ALA A 66 11.73 -22.73 -12.03
C ALA A 66 11.17 -21.61 -12.92
N ALA A 67 11.80 -20.43 -12.88
CA ALA A 67 11.36 -19.25 -13.62
C ALA A 67 11.55 -19.40 -15.14
N GLU A 68 12.65 -20.05 -15.57
CA GLU A 68 12.91 -20.41 -16.97
C GLU A 68 11.84 -21.35 -17.54
N GLN A 69 11.22 -22.15 -16.67
CA GLN A 69 10.08 -23.01 -17.03
C GLN A 69 8.71 -22.31 -16.94
N GLY A 70 8.70 -21.01 -16.70
CA GLY A 70 7.47 -20.21 -16.67
C GLY A 70 6.83 -20.09 -15.29
N ASN A 71 7.40 -20.61 -14.21
CA ASN A 71 6.78 -20.51 -12.89
C ASN A 71 6.69 -19.05 -12.41
N ALA A 72 5.48 -18.49 -12.33
CA ALA A 72 5.26 -17.08 -12.01
C ALA A 72 5.78 -16.64 -10.63
N ASP A 73 5.63 -17.48 -9.60
CA ASP A 73 6.16 -17.20 -8.26
C ASP A 73 7.69 -17.11 -8.28
N ALA A 74 8.38 -18.02 -8.98
CA ALA A 74 9.83 -17.99 -9.11
C ALA A 74 10.31 -16.78 -9.92
N GLN A 75 9.59 -16.44 -10.99
CA GLN A 75 9.86 -15.21 -11.77
C GLN A 75 9.72 -13.96 -10.90
N TYR A 76 8.69 -13.90 -10.04
CA TYR A 76 8.55 -12.83 -9.05
C TYR A 76 9.74 -12.76 -8.09
N MET A 77 10.15 -13.90 -7.51
CA MET A 77 11.29 -13.96 -6.58
C MET A 77 12.60 -13.48 -7.22
N LEU A 78 12.85 -13.88 -8.48
CA LEU A 78 14.01 -13.37 -9.23
C LEU A 78 13.90 -11.88 -9.50
N GLY A 79 12.72 -11.43 -9.94
CA GLY A 79 12.45 -10.03 -10.25
C GLY A 79 12.76 -9.13 -9.05
N VAL A 80 12.17 -9.44 -7.90
CA VAL A 80 12.40 -8.71 -6.64
C VAL A 80 13.87 -8.72 -6.22
N LYS A 81 14.54 -9.88 -6.29
CA LYS A 81 15.97 -9.95 -5.93
C LYS A 81 16.84 -9.07 -6.82
N LEU A 82 16.57 -9.07 -8.13
CA LEU A 82 17.31 -8.25 -9.09
C LEU A 82 17.07 -6.75 -8.86
N PHE A 83 15.85 -6.35 -8.51
CA PHE A 83 15.56 -4.99 -8.07
C PHE A 83 16.36 -4.58 -6.83
N ALA A 84 16.42 -5.46 -5.83
CA ALA A 84 17.24 -5.23 -4.63
C ALA A 84 18.73 -5.04 -4.99
N ASP A 85 19.23 -5.82 -5.95
CA ASP A 85 20.62 -5.75 -6.45
C ASP A 85 20.88 -4.61 -7.46
N ASN A 86 19.94 -3.67 -7.63
CA ASN A 86 20.01 -2.57 -8.61
C ASN A 86 20.01 -3.02 -10.08
N ASN A 87 19.68 -4.27 -10.37
CA ASN A 87 19.54 -4.77 -11.74
C ASN A 87 18.09 -4.60 -12.23
N TYR A 88 17.67 -3.34 -12.32
CA TYR A 88 16.29 -2.95 -12.60
C TYR A 88 15.79 -3.48 -13.95
N GLU A 89 16.63 -3.47 -14.98
CA GLU A 89 16.25 -3.94 -16.32
C GLU A 89 15.87 -5.43 -16.31
N LYS A 90 16.75 -6.29 -15.78
CA LYS A 90 16.47 -7.73 -15.70
C LYS A 90 15.36 -8.04 -14.71
N GLY A 91 15.31 -7.31 -13.58
CA GLY A 91 14.25 -7.43 -12.60
C GLY A 91 12.88 -7.15 -13.23
N TYR A 92 12.79 -6.06 -14.01
CA TYR A 92 11.58 -5.65 -14.69
C TYR A 92 11.12 -6.70 -15.70
N GLN A 93 12.04 -7.29 -16.46
CA GLN A 93 11.73 -8.37 -17.40
C GLN A 93 11.11 -9.59 -16.69
N TRP A 94 11.68 -10.03 -15.57
CA TRP A 94 11.14 -11.16 -14.81
C TRP A 94 9.79 -10.86 -14.15
N LEU A 95 9.65 -9.67 -13.54
CA LEU A 95 8.36 -9.24 -12.99
C LEU A 95 7.29 -9.14 -14.08
N THR A 96 7.64 -8.66 -15.27
CA THR A 96 6.69 -8.57 -16.40
C THR A 96 6.19 -9.95 -16.81
N LYS A 97 7.10 -10.94 -16.95
CA LYS A 97 6.72 -12.33 -17.25
C LYS A 97 5.77 -12.92 -16.21
N ALA A 98 5.98 -12.63 -14.92
CA ALA A 98 5.08 -13.07 -13.86
C ALA A 98 3.74 -12.33 -13.91
N ALA A 99 3.77 -11.02 -14.14
CA ALA A 99 2.58 -10.19 -14.25
C ALA A 99 1.70 -10.57 -15.46
N ASP A 100 2.30 -10.98 -16.58
CA ASP A 100 1.59 -11.49 -17.76
C ASP A 100 0.87 -12.82 -17.52
N GLN A 101 1.19 -13.50 -16.43
CA GLN A 101 0.49 -14.69 -15.94
C GLN A 101 -0.52 -14.36 -14.83
N GLY A 102 -0.82 -13.08 -14.58
CA GLY A 102 -1.75 -12.65 -13.53
C GLY A 102 -1.16 -12.62 -12.11
N HIS A 103 0.17 -12.70 -11.95
CA HIS A 103 0.78 -12.65 -10.62
C HIS A 103 0.64 -11.25 -9.99
N ILE A 104 -0.35 -11.09 -9.10
CA ILE A 104 -0.75 -9.81 -8.50
C ILE A 104 0.42 -9.06 -7.86
N LYS A 105 1.28 -9.73 -7.09
CA LYS A 105 2.41 -9.03 -6.45
C LYS A 105 3.38 -8.46 -7.48
N SER A 106 3.60 -9.14 -8.60
CA SER A 106 4.46 -8.62 -9.67
C SER A 106 3.84 -7.43 -10.37
N ILE A 107 2.52 -7.45 -10.57
CA ILE A 107 1.78 -6.31 -11.12
C ILE A 107 1.95 -5.09 -10.21
N TYR A 108 1.84 -5.29 -8.89
CA TYR A 108 2.02 -4.24 -7.89
C TYR A 108 3.45 -3.69 -7.87
N GLU A 109 4.49 -4.55 -7.87
CA GLU A 109 5.88 -4.09 -7.92
C GLU A 109 6.15 -3.23 -9.17
N LEU A 110 5.60 -3.63 -10.33
CA LEU A 110 5.73 -2.84 -11.56
C LEU A 110 4.94 -1.52 -11.50
N ALA A 111 3.73 -1.54 -10.92
CA ALA A 111 2.94 -0.33 -10.73
C ALA A 111 3.65 0.66 -9.80
N ASP A 112 4.16 0.18 -8.67
CA ASP A 112 4.89 0.97 -7.67
C ASP A 112 6.18 1.53 -8.27
N TYR A 113 6.92 0.73 -9.06
CA TYR A 113 8.10 1.21 -9.79
C TYR A 113 7.80 2.42 -10.67
N HIS A 114 6.74 2.36 -11.47
CA HIS A 114 6.31 3.47 -12.32
C HIS A 114 5.78 4.64 -11.52
N PHE A 115 5.04 4.37 -10.44
CA PHE A 115 4.52 5.38 -9.54
C PHE A 115 5.64 6.24 -8.94
N LEU A 116 6.72 5.60 -8.49
CA LEU A 116 7.89 6.26 -7.88
C LEU A 116 8.68 7.10 -8.89
N GLN A 117 8.63 6.74 -10.16
CA GLN A 117 9.20 7.54 -11.24
C GLN A 117 8.25 8.64 -11.73
N LEU A 118 7.12 8.86 -11.05
CA LEU A 118 6.06 9.78 -11.44
C LEU A 118 5.44 9.46 -12.81
N ASN A 119 5.65 8.24 -13.31
CA ASN A 119 5.04 7.73 -14.53
C ASN A 119 3.65 7.18 -14.22
N TYR A 120 2.74 8.08 -13.86
CA TYR A 120 1.37 7.73 -13.45
C TYR A 120 0.56 7.03 -14.54
N SER A 121 0.90 7.22 -15.82
CA SER A 121 0.20 6.56 -16.91
C SER A 121 0.51 5.05 -16.96
N ASP A 122 1.78 4.66 -16.82
CA ASP A 122 2.12 3.23 -16.74
C ASP A 122 1.72 2.62 -15.40
N ALA A 123 1.86 3.35 -14.28
CA ALA A 123 1.38 2.89 -12.97
C ALA A 123 -0.14 2.58 -13.01
N LEU A 124 -0.93 3.48 -13.60
CA LEU A 124 -2.37 3.28 -13.78
C LEU A 124 -2.66 2.04 -14.61
N ARG A 125 -1.94 1.81 -15.72
CA ARG A 125 -2.10 0.61 -16.56
C ARG A 125 -1.90 -0.67 -15.76
N PHE A 126 -0.89 -0.72 -14.89
CA PHE A 126 -0.64 -1.90 -14.06
C PHE A 126 -1.69 -2.07 -12.96
N TYR A 127 -2.12 -1.02 -12.27
CA TYR A 127 -3.21 -1.17 -11.29
C TYR A 127 -4.55 -1.55 -11.95
N GLU A 128 -4.84 -1.07 -13.16
CA GLU A 128 -6.00 -1.51 -13.94
C GLU A 128 -5.90 -3.01 -14.29
N LYS A 129 -4.71 -3.50 -14.63
CA LYS A 129 -4.46 -4.93 -14.81
C LYS A 129 -4.73 -5.71 -13.51
N ALA A 130 -4.28 -5.23 -12.35
CA ALA A 130 -4.58 -5.88 -11.08
C ALA A 130 -6.09 -5.93 -10.77
N ALA A 131 -6.84 -4.89 -11.12
CA ALA A 131 -8.30 -4.87 -10.97
C ALA A 131 -8.99 -5.89 -11.89
N GLN A 132 -8.48 -6.08 -13.12
CA GLN A 132 -8.98 -7.10 -14.05
C GLN A 132 -8.76 -8.53 -13.54
N GLU A 133 -7.67 -8.76 -12.82
CA GLU A 133 -7.37 -10.03 -12.13
C GLU A 133 -8.16 -10.19 -10.80
N GLY A 134 -9.05 -9.26 -10.47
CA GLY A 134 -9.94 -9.34 -9.31
C GLY A 134 -9.34 -8.83 -7.99
N ASP A 135 -8.22 -8.11 -8.01
CA ASP A 135 -7.66 -7.52 -6.79
C ASP A 135 -8.54 -6.38 -6.25
N THR A 136 -8.95 -6.51 -4.98
CA THR A 136 -9.88 -5.58 -4.33
C THR A 136 -9.24 -4.28 -3.85
N ASN A 137 -7.91 -4.21 -3.81
CA ASN A 137 -7.15 -3.01 -3.46
C ASN A 137 -6.78 -2.16 -4.68
N ALA A 138 -6.88 -2.72 -5.88
CA ALA A 138 -6.51 -2.04 -7.13
C ALA A 138 -7.34 -0.76 -7.35
N GLU A 139 -8.64 -0.77 -7.04
CA GLU A 139 -9.51 0.40 -7.18
C GLU A 139 -9.05 1.60 -6.35
N PHE A 140 -8.53 1.35 -5.14
CA PHE A 140 -7.93 2.42 -4.32
C PHE A 140 -6.70 3.02 -4.99
N ASN A 141 -5.79 2.17 -5.47
CA ASN A 141 -4.56 2.63 -6.13
C ASN A 141 -4.86 3.37 -7.44
N ILE A 142 -5.84 2.90 -8.22
CA ILE A 142 -6.34 3.59 -9.42
C ILE A 142 -6.86 4.99 -9.06
N ALA A 143 -7.71 5.09 -8.04
CA ALA A 143 -8.24 6.37 -7.56
C ALA A 143 -7.12 7.31 -7.10
N LEU A 144 -6.14 6.78 -6.36
CA LEU A 144 -4.98 7.54 -5.90
C LEU A 144 -4.13 8.06 -7.06
N VAL A 145 -3.80 7.23 -8.04
CA VAL A 145 -3.00 7.63 -9.21
C VAL A 145 -3.73 8.68 -10.04
N LYS A 146 -5.04 8.51 -10.27
CA LYS A 146 -5.88 9.52 -10.96
C LYS A 146 -5.86 10.85 -10.19
N PHE A 147 -6.06 10.80 -8.88
CA PHE A 147 -6.03 11.97 -8.01
C PHE A 147 -4.67 12.72 -8.09
N LEU A 148 -3.56 11.99 -7.98
CA LEU A 148 -2.22 12.59 -8.00
C LEU A 148 -1.85 13.15 -9.38
N LYS A 149 -2.18 12.44 -10.45
CA LYS A 149 -1.96 12.89 -11.83
C LYS A 149 -2.70 14.21 -12.10
N SER A 150 -3.95 14.33 -11.66
CA SER A 150 -4.79 15.50 -11.92
C SER A 150 -4.61 16.67 -10.94
N LYS A 151 -3.98 16.45 -9.77
CA LYS A 151 -3.76 17.50 -8.75
C LYS A 151 -2.97 18.70 -9.28
N LYS A 152 -2.11 18.50 -10.27
CA LYS A 152 -1.31 19.57 -10.87
C LYS A 152 -2.09 20.47 -11.83
N GLU A 153 -3.29 20.05 -12.26
CA GLU A 153 -3.95 20.63 -13.42
C GLU A 153 -5.36 21.20 -13.11
N GLN A 154 -5.98 20.83 -11.98
CA GLN A 154 -7.40 21.12 -11.75
C GLN A 154 -7.71 21.70 -10.36
N SER A 155 -8.42 22.82 -10.35
CA SER A 155 -8.90 23.49 -9.13
C SER A 155 -9.93 22.66 -8.34
N ASP A 156 -10.73 21.84 -9.03
CA ASP A 156 -11.86 21.09 -8.45
C ASP A 156 -11.52 19.62 -8.15
N ILE A 157 -10.24 19.25 -8.18
CA ILE A 157 -9.80 17.85 -8.14
C ILE A 157 -10.35 17.06 -6.95
N TYR A 158 -10.49 17.68 -5.78
CA TYR A 158 -11.04 17.02 -4.60
C TYR A 158 -12.49 16.59 -4.80
N CYS A 159 -13.31 17.41 -5.46
CA CYS A 159 -14.70 17.06 -5.75
C CYS A 159 -14.84 15.98 -6.81
N ILE A 160 -13.90 15.91 -7.75
CA ILE A 160 -13.90 14.83 -8.76
C ILE A 160 -13.44 13.53 -8.10
N ALA A 161 -12.40 13.61 -7.27
CA ALA A 161 -11.82 12.44 -6.60
C ALA A 161 -12.75 11.80 -5.56
N THR A 162 -13.76 12.51 -5.04
CA THR A 162 -14.77 11.88 -4.17
C THR A 162 -15.47 10.72 -4.89
N GLU A 163 -15.78 10.84 -6.18
CA GLU A 163 -16.44 9.77 -6.93
C GLU A 163 -15.53 8.54 -7.06
N TRP A 164 -14.24 8.76 -7.32
CA TRP A 164 -13.25 7.68 -7.43
C TRP A 164 -13.05 6.97 -6.09
N PHE A 165 -12.90 7.73 -5.00
CA PHE A 165 -12.71 7.15 -3.67
C PHE A 165 -14.00 6.58 -3.07
N GLU A 166 -15.20 7.02 -3.48
CA GLU A 166 -16.46 6.35 -3.15
C GLU A 166 -16.51 4.94 -3.71
N LYS A 167 -16.16 4.77 -4.99
CA LYS A 167 -16.07 3.45 -5.62
C LYS A 167 -15.05 2.57 -4.90
N ALA A 168 -13.87 3.12 -4.58
CA ALA A 168 -12.83 2.37 -3.88
C ALA A 168 -13.19 2.05 -2.42
N ALA A 169 -13.92 2.93 -1.72
CA ALA A 169 -14.35 2.73 -0.35
C ALA A 169 -15.51 1.72 -0.24
N ALA A 170 -16.25 1.48 -1.32
CA ALA A 170 -17.32 0.47 -1.35
C ALA A 170 -16.81 -0.95 -1.05
N SER A 171 -15.53 -1.25 -1.30
CA SER A 171 -14.90 -2.52 -0.93
C SER A 171 -14.45 -2.59 0.55
N GLY A 172 -14.68 -1.51 1.32
CA GLY A 172 -14.29 -1.41 2.73
C GLY A 172 -12.80 -1.19 2.95
N ASN A 173 -12.05 -0.78 1.92
CA ASN A 173 -10.63 -0.46 2.03
C ASN A 173 -10.43 0.77 2.94
N PRO A 174 -9.65 0.67 4.04
CA PRO A 174 -9.51 1.76 5.00
C PRO A 174 -8.77 2.98 4.42
N ASP A 175 -7.87 2.77 3.46
CA ASP A 175 -7.17 3.87 2.80
C ASP A 175 -8.13 4.66 1.91
N ALA A 176 -8.99 3.97 1.17
CA ALA A 176 -10.03 4.60 0.35
C ALA A 176 -11.04 5.37 1.21
N GLU A 177 -11.47 4.82 2.35
CA GLU A 177 -12.36 5.51 3.30
C GLU A 177 -11.72 6.81 3.82
N PHE A 178 -10.42 6.77 4.16
CA PHE A 178 -9.67 7.95 4.58
C PHE A 178 -9.56 8.99 3.45
N TYR A 179 -9.16 8.59 2.26
CA TYR A 179 -9.00 9.52 1.13
C TYR A 179 -10.35 10.09 0.66
N LEU A 180 -11.44 9.34 0.77
CA LEU A 180 -12.78 9.87 0.56
C LEU A 180 -13.12 10.96 1.56
N ALA A 181 -12.89 10.72 2.86
CA ALA A 181 -13.11 11.71 3.90
C ALA A 181 -12.26 12.97 3.67
N TYR A 182 -10.99 12.79 3.29
CA TYR A 182 -10.08 13.88 2.95
C TYR A 182 -10.55 14.70 1.73
N CYS A 183 -11.01 14.04 0.67
CA CYS A 183 -11.54 14.71 -0.52
C CYS A 183 -12.85 15.45 -0.21
N LEU A 184 -13.74 14.85 0.60
CA LEU A 184 -14.97 15.51 1.04
C LEU A 184 -14.63 16.78 1.83
N LEU A 185 -13.68 16.75 2.76
CA LEU A 185 -13.27 17.94 3.52
C LEU A 185 -12.77 19.09 2.62
N ASN A 186 -12.05 18.76 1.55
CA ASN A 186 -11.42 19.75 0.66
C ASN A 186 -12.28 20.12 -0.56
N CYS A 187 -13.38 19.40 -0.81
CA CYS A 187 -14.34 19.75 -1.86
C CYS A 187 -15.27 20.89 -1.40
N ASP A 188 -14.98 22.13 -1.82
CA ASP A 188 -15.72 23.33 -1.43
C ASP A 188 -16.74 23.76 -2.49
N LYS A 189 -17.80 22.96 -2.67
CA LYS A 189 -18.90 23.27 -3.61
C LYS A 189 -20.27 23.47 -2.95
N GLU A 190 -20.44 23.09 -1.69
CA GLU A 190 -21.74 23.06 -1.03
C GLU A 190 -21.90 24.24 -0.08
N ARG A 191 -22.98 25.01 -0.24
CA ARG A 191 -23.31 26.16 0.61
C ARG A 191 -24.54 25.94 1.46
N ASP A 192 -25.30 24.88 1.19
CA ASP A 192 -26.47 24.51 1.98
C ASP A 192 -26.06 23.91 3.34
N PHE A 193 -26.57 24.50 4.41
CA PHE A 193 -26.22 24.13 5.79
C PHE A 193 -26.52 22.67 6.12
N LEU A 194 -27.71 22.16 5.76
CA LEU A 194 -28.11 20.79 6.09
C LEU A 194 -27.24 19.76 5.36
N LYS A 195 -26.89 20.05 4.10
CA LYS A 195 -25.98 19.21 3.33
C LYS A 195 -24.55 19.24 3.87
N ILE A 196 -24.09 20.38 4.38
CA ILE A 196 -22.79 20.50 5.05
C ILE A 196 -22.75 19.61 6.31
N THR A 197 -23.78 19.66 7.16
CA THR A 197 -23.85 18.82 8.38
C THR A 197 -23.89 17.33 8.03
N SER A 198 -24.70 16.94 7.05
CA SER A 198 -24.77 15.54 6.57
C SER A 198 -23.43 15.05 6.04
N LYS A 199 -22.76 15.86 5.23
CA LYS A 199 -21.42 15.59 4.69
C LYS A 199 -20.39 15.43 5.81
N TYR A 200 -20.45 16.27 6.83
CA TYR A 200 -19.54 16.19 7.97
C TYR A 200 -19.73 14.89 8.78
N ASN A 201 -20.98 14.51 9.06
CA ASN A 201 -21.27 13.23 9.71
C ASN A 201 -20.74 12.03 8.92
N LYS A 202 -20.86 12.08 7.58
CA LYS A 202 -20.27 11.08 6.68
C LYS A 202 -18.74 11.06 6.80
N ILE A 203 -18.07 12.22 6.80
CA ILE A 203 -16.61 12.33 6.98
C ILE A 203 -16.17 11.67 8.30
N VAL A 204 -16.79 12.04 9.43
CA VAL A 204 -16.42 11.47 10.74
C VAL A 204 -16.67 9.97 10.80
N SER A 205 -17.77 9.49 10.20
CA SER A 205 -18.09 8.06 10.11
C SER A 205 -17.02 7.29 9.34
N LEU A 206 -16.63 7.80 8.16
CA LEU A 206 -15.57 7.21 7.33
C LEU A 206 -14.23 7.17 8.07
N LEU A 207 -13.85 8.26 8.72
CA LEU A 207 -12.60 8.31 9.48
C LEU A 207 -12.61 7.35 10.67
N LYS A 208 -13.74 7.22 11.40
CA LYS A 208 -13.88 6.25 12.50
C LYS A 208 -13.71 4.82 12.00
N SER A 209 -14.37 4.48 10.89
CA SER A 209 -14.24 3.15 10.27
C SER A 209 -12.79 2.87 9.85
N SER A 210 -12.18 3.82 9.12
CA SER A 210 -10.80 3.72 8.64
C SER A 210 -9.79 3.60 9.79
N ALA A 211 -9.95 4.40 10.85
CA ALA A 211 -9.11 4.33 12.05
C ALA A 211 -9.26 3.00 12.78
N LYS A 212 -10.48 2.48 12.94
CA LYS A 212 -10.71 1.15 13.55
C LYS A 212 -10.01 0.02 12.79
N LYS A 213 -9.84 0.20 11.47
CA LYS A 213 -9.12 -0.72 10.58
C LYS A 213 -7.60 -0.46 10.53
N GLY A 214 -7.08 0.44 11.36
CA GLY A 214 -5.63 0.66 11.52
C GLY A 214 -5.04 1.81 10.70
N ASN A 215 -5.85 2.63 10.00
CA ASN A 215 -5.30 3.74 9.24
C ASN A 215 -4.87 4.90 10.17
N SER A 216 -3.56 5.12 10.25
CA SER A 216 -2.94 6.14 11.12
C SER A 216 -3.31 7.57 10.74
N ASN A 217 -3.48 7.88 9.44
CA ASN A 217 -3.91 9.21 9.01
C ASN A 217 -5.34 9.51 9.44
N ALA A 218 -6.23 8.50 9.40
CA ALA A 218 -7.60 8.64 9.89
C ALA A 218 -7.61 8.87 11.41
N MET A 219 -6.77 8.18 12.18
CA MET A 219 -6.60 8.43 13.62
C MET A 219 -6.11 9.86 13.90
N MET A 220 -5.08 10.31 13.17
CA MET A 220 -4.50 11.65 13.33
C MET A 220 -5.50 12.75 12.96
N LEU A 221 -6.23 12.57 11.86
CA LEU A 221 -7.23 13.53 11.42
C LEU A 221 -8.44 13.57 12.38
N LEU A 222 -8.87 12.42 12.92
CA LEU A 222 -9.88 12.38 13.97
C LEU A 222 -9.42 13.08 15.25
N SER A 223 -8.16 12.89 15.66
CA SER A 223 -7.61 13.60 16.82
C SER A 223 -7.71 15.11 16.62
N LYS A 224 -7.21 15.63 15.48
CA LYS A 224 -7.31 17.06 15.16
C LYS A 224 -8.75 17.56 15.13
N ILE A 225 -9.66 16.76 14.58
CA ILE A 225 -11.10 17.06 14.60
C ILE A 225 -11.59 17.18 16.05
N TYR A 226 -11.30 16.22 16.94
CA TYR A 226 -11.77 16.25 18.32
C TYR A 226 -11.07 17.29 19.18
N ASP A 227 -9.78 17.52 19.00
CA ASP A 227 -9.02 18.57 19.69
C ASP A 227 -9.59 19.95 19.34
N SER A 228 -9.98 20.14 18.09
CA SER A 228 -10.68 21.36 17.67
C SER A 228 -12.09 21.51 18.27
N HIS A 229 -12.74 20.39 18.62
CA HIS A 229 -14.02 20.39 19.36
C HIS A 229 -13.82 20.64 20.87
N SER A 230 -12.78 20.08 21.48
CA SER A 230 -12.53 20.21 22.92
C SER A 230 -12.18 21.64 23.32
N ILE A 231 -11.37 22.34 22.51
CA ILE A 231 -11.04 23.77 22.69
C ILE A 231 -12.32 24.63 22.73
N PHE A 232 -13.33 24.28 21.92
CA PHE A 232 -14.56 25.04 21.80
C PHE A 232 -15.56 24.78 22.95
N ILE A 233 -15.58 23.56 23.50
CA ILE A 233 -16.39 23.22 24.68
C ILE A 233 -15.85 23.93 25.93
N THR A 234 -14.53 24.10 26.04
CA THR A 234 -13.91 24.79 27.19
C THR A 234 -14.08 26.31 27.21
N ASP A 235 -14.34 26.93 26.05
CA ASP A 235 -14.46 28.39 25.92
C ASP A 235 -15.89 28.92 26.15
N LYS A 236 -16.88 28.03 26.35
CA LYS A 236 -18.29 28.39 26.57
C LYS A 236 -18.65 28.48 28.05
N ASN A 237 -18.25 29.56 28.71
CA ASN A 237 -18.96 30.06 29.90
C ASN A 237 -20.21 30.84 29.48
N VAL A 238 -21.24 30.16 28.97
CA VAL A 238 -22.55 30.76 28.70
C VAL A 238 -23.64 29.82 29.18
N THR A 239 -24.41 30.28 30.17
CA THR A 239 -25.68 29.67 30.60
C THR A 239 -26.82 30.16 29.70
N LEU A 240 -27.68 29.23 29.25
CA LEU A 240 -29.16 29.28 29.19
C LEU A 240 -29.78 28.54 27.97
N GLU A 241 -30.67 27.59 28.32
CA GLU A 241 -32.03 27.33 27.78
C GLU A 241 -32.22 27.11 26.26
N ASP A 242 -31.56 26.09 25.72
CA ASP A 242 -32.13 25.00 24.89
C ASP A 242 -30.94 24.27 24.22
N GLU A 243 -30.40 23.27 24.94
CA GLU A 243 -29.05 22.71 24.73
C GLU A 243 -28.88 21.94 23.39
N ASP A 244 -29.93 21.34 22.84
CA ASP A 244 -29.79 20.42 21.70
C ASP A 244 -29.67 21.13 20.33
N SER A 245 -30.26 22.33 20.17
CA SER A 245 -30.25 23.03 18.87
C SER A 245 -29.08 23.99 18.72
N LEU A 246 -28.64 24.60 19.82
CA LEU A 246 -27.54 25.58 19.85
C LEU A 246 -26.16 24.94 20.03
N SER A 247 -26.04 23.78 20.71
CA SER A 247 -24.80 22.99 20.72
C SER A 247 -24.48 22.53 19.31
N THR A 248 -25.45 21.89 18.63
CA THR A 248 -25.37 21.47 17.24
C THR A 248 -25.07 22.63 16.28
N TYR A 249 -25.67 23.81 16.47
CA TYR A 249 -25.42 25.00 15.63
C TYR A 249 -23.97 25.51 15.75
N TRP A 250 -23.46 25.63 16.98
CA TRP A 250 -22.10 26.12 17.22
C TRP A 250 -21.03 25.05 16.98
N GLU A 251 -21.31 23.77 17.23
CA GLU A 251 -20.48 22.64 16.82
C GLU A 251 -20.27 22.67 15.31
N ASN A 252 -21.35 22.78 14.54
CA ASN A 252 -21.28 22.84 13.07
C ASN A 252 -20.61 24.13 12.55
N LYS A 253 -20.77 25.27 13.24
CA LYS A 253 -20.10 26.54 12.87
C LYS A 253 -18.61 26.54 13.24
N ALA A 254 -18.23 25.88 14.33
CA ALA A 254 -16.83 25.66 14.72
C ALA A 254 -16.14 24.66 13.80
N ILE A 255 -16.84 23.61 13.34
CA ILE A 255 -16.41 22.71 12.26
C ILE A 255 -16.12 23.48 10.97
N LEU A 256 -16.96 24.45 10.60
CA LEU A 256 -16.76 25.33 9.45
C LEU A 256 -15.61 26.34 9.64
N ALA A 257 -15.43 26.91 10.83
CA ALA A 257 -14.31 27.80 11.16
C ALA A 257 -12.96 27.05 11.19
N ASN A 258 -12.96 25.81 11.68
CA ASN A 258 -11.80 24.91 11.67
C ASN A 258 -11.59 24.20 10.33
N SER A 259 -12.43 24.46 9.32
CA SER A 259 -12.14 24.04 7.95
C SER A 259 -10.78 24.58 7.49
N HIS A 260 -10.29 25.71 8.01
CA HIS A 260 -8.92 26.18 7.76
C HIS A 260 -7.84 25.30 8.43
N ALA A 261 -7.92 25.02 9.72
CA ALA A 261 -6.96 24.14 10.43
C ALA A 261 -6.98 22.67 9.92
N ILE A 262 -8.14 22.22 9.42
CA ILE A 262 -8.33 20.92 8.78
C ILE A 262 -7.87 20.95 7.31
N ARG A 263 -8.03 22.06 6.58
CA ARG A 263 -7.45 22.29 5.23
C ARG A 263 -5.92 22.31 5.28
N ASP A 264 -5.34 22.78 6.38
CA ASP A 264 -3.90 22.73 6.66
C ASP A 264 -3.42 21.33 7.05
N PHE A 265 -4.30 20.31 7.08
CA PHE A 265 -3.89 18.91 7.13
C PHE A 265 -3.14 18.55 5.85
N GLN A 266 -1.82 18.75 5.89
CA GLN A 266 -0.94 18.19 4.90
C GLN A 266 -0.90 16.67 5.11
N LEU A 267 -1.24 15.94 4.05
CA LEU A 267 -0.82 14.56 3.91
C LEU A 267 0.70 14.56 4.09
N VAL A 268 1.19 13.95 5.18
CA VAL A 268 2.64 13.74 5.36
C VAL A 268 3.15 13.08 4.07
N GLY A 269 4.23 13.61 3.49
CA GLY A 269 4.71 13.37 2.11
C GLY A 269 4.05 12.17 1.40
N THR A 270 3.16 12.43 0.45
CA THR A 270 2.33 11.41 -0.21
C THR A 270 3.13 10.26 -0.80
N GLU A 271 4.35 10.54 -1.28
CA GLU A 271 5.30 9.56 -1.78
C GLU A 271 5.86 8.68 -0.65
N GLU A 272 6.25 9.25 0.48
CA GLU A 272 6.74 8.50 1.64
C GLU A 272 5.64 7.63 2.26
N ILE A 273 4.40 8.12 2.35
CA ILE A 273 3.28 7.30 2.84
C ILE A 273 2.96 6.18 1.87
N HIS A 274 2.93 6.46 0.56
CA HIS A 274 2.71 5.43 -0.44
C HIS A 274 3.82 4.37 -0.36
N LEU A 275 5.08 4.80 -0.25
CA LEU A 275 6.23 3.95 0.00
C LEU A 275 6.08 3.12 1.28
N ARG A 276 5.70 3.73 2.40
CA ARG A 276 5.46 3.02 3.68
C ARG A 276 4.36 1.98 3.54
N LYS A 277 3.22 2.32 2.93
CA LYS A 277 2.10 1.38 2.75
C LYS A 277 2.41 0.27 1.76
N ALA A 278 3.07 0.58 0.65
CA ALA A 278 3.53 -0.41 -0.30
C ALA A 278 4.56 -1.33 0.38
N ALA A 279 5.50 -0.77 1.15
CA ALA A 279 6.47 -1.53 1.93
C ALA A 279 5.83 -2.44 2.99
N GLU A 280 4.81 -1.95 3.71
CA GLU A 280 4.00 -2.74 4.66
C GLU A 280 3.25 -3.88 3.97
N LYS A 281 2.81 -3.67 2.72
CA LYS A 281 2.18 -4.70 1.86
C LYS A 281 3.21 -5.63 1.21
N GLY A 282 4.49 -5.46 1.52
CA GLY A 282 5.57 -6.34 1.07
C GLY A 282 6.20 -5.96 -0.28
N SER A 283 5.95 -4.74 -0.78
CA SER A 283 6.62 -4.21 -1.97
C SER A 283 8.09 -3.99 -1.67
N ALA A 284 8.95 -4.80 -2.28
CA ALA A 284 10.39 -4.75 -2.05
C ALA A 284 11.01 -3.48 -2.64
N ILE A 285 10.46 -3.00 -3.75
CA ILE A 285 10.86 -1.72 -4.35
C ILE A 285 10.54 -0.60 -3.38
N ALA A 286 9.32 -0.59 -2.83
CA ALA A 286 8.93 0.43 -1.87
C ALA A 286 9.74 0.38 -0.58
N GLN A 287 10.07 -0.82 -0.07
CA GLN A 287 10.95 -0.97 1.10
C GLN A 287 12.32 -0.35 0.85
N LYS A 288 12.95 -0.68 -0.28
CA LYS A 288 14.26 -0.16 -0.65
C LYS A 288 14.24 1.35 -0.86
N THR A 289 13.30 1.86 -1.67
CA THR A 289 13.18 3.30 -1.93
C THR A 289 12.83 4.07 -0.66
N LEU A 290 12.05 3.49 0.26
CA LEU A 290 11.80 4.10 1.56
C LEU A 290 13.07 4.19 2.40
N THR A 291 13.89 3.14 2.44
CA THR A 291 15.18 3.16 3.13
C THR A 291 16.09 4.25 2.56
N GLU A 292 16.26 4.28 1.24
CA GLU A 292 17.08 5.30 0.55
C GLU A 292 16.55 6.73 0.81
N LEU A 293 15.22 6.92 0.78
CA LEU A 293 14.59 8.21 1.08
C LEU A 293 14.84 8.66 2.53
N LEU A 294 14.75 7.74 3.49
CA LEU A 294 14.98 8.04 4.91
C LEU A 294 16.47 8.33 5.19
N GLU A 295 17.38 7.60 4.56
CA GLU A 295 18.83 7.85 4.63
C GLU A 295 19.18 9.22 4.05
N ALA A 296 18.66 9.57 2.86
CA ALA A 296 18.88 10.87 2.25
C ALA A 296 18.38 12.03 3.14
N LYS A 297 17.22 11.87 3.77
CA LYS A 297 16.67 12.86 4.72
C LYS A 297 17.54 13.01 5.96
N GLU A 298 18.09 11.91 6.49
CA GLU A 298 19.00 11.96 7.64
C GLU A 298 20.32 12.64 7.26
N GLU A 299 20.85 12.39 6.06
CA GLU A 299 22.05 13.10 5.57
C GLU A 299 21.82 14.60 5.39
N GLU A 300 20.66 15.00 4.86
CA GLU A 300 20.28 16.41 4.75
C GLU A 300 20.10 17.06 6.13
N ARG A 301 19.48 16.34 7.07
CA ARG A 301 19.35 16.78 8.47
C ARG A 301 20.72 16.97 9.11
N ILE A 302 21.64 16.02 8.98
CA ILE A 302 23.01 16.11 9.52
C ILE A 302 23.76 17.28 8.86
N ARG A 303 23.64 17.47 7.55
CA ARG A 303 24.23 18.62 6.84
C ARG A 303 23.71 19.95 7.37
N TRP A 304 22.39 20.05 7.57
CA TRP A 304 21.74 21.23 8.14
C TRP A 304 22.22 21.48 9.58
N GLU A 305 22.25 20.45 10.44
CA GLU A 305 22.71 20.57 11.84
C GLU A 305 24.19 20.97 11.93
N ASN A 306 25.03 20.51 11.02
CA ASN A 306 26.45 20.89 10.97
C ASN A 306 26.64 22.33 10.47
N PHE A 307 25.87 22.77 9.47
CA PHE A 307 25.88 24.14 8.97
C PHE A 307 25.50 25.16 10.07
N HIS A 308 24.50 24.82 10.90
CA HIS A 308 24.01 25.70 11.97
C HIS A 308 24.82 25.59 13.28
N LYS A 309 25.77 24.65 13.38
CA LYS A 309 26.77 24.63 14.46
C LYS A 309 28.00 25.50 14.15
N THR A 310 28.23 25.85 12.89
CA THR A 310 29.37 26.66 12.45
C THR A 310 29.09 28.16 12.39
N GLU A 311 27.82 28.59 12.45
CA GLU A 311 27.44 30.00 12.63
C GLU A 311 27.15 30.30 14.10
N VAL A 312 28.22 30.41 14.90
CA VAL A 312 28.19 31.17 16.15
C VAL A 312 28.61 32.60 15.79
N TRP A 313 27.64 33.51 15.74
CA TRP A 313 27.89 34.96 15.74
C TRP A 313 28.29 35.43 17.13
#